data_AF-A0A9X2RPF2-F1
#
_entry.id   AF-A0A9X2RPF2-F1
#
_cell.length_a   1.000
_cell.length_b   1.000
_cell.length_c   1.000
_cell.angle_alpha   90.00
_cell.angle_beta   90.00
_cell.angle_gamma   90.00
#
_symmetry.space_group_name_H-M   'P 1'
#
loop_
_entity.id
_entity.type
_entity.pdbx_description
1 polymer ?
#
loop_
_entity_poly.entity_id
_entity_poly.type
_entity_poly.pdbx_seq_one_letter_code
_entity_poly.pdbx_strand_id
1 'polypeptide(L)'
;MSGRKRIQVDESEWYRIQRKAQQFKDVQRNLPRLIEEVRAQTRADVDRTFAGVRERQQRHEEAVRGLSDRTRQLEADTTRRLREQADRLHRTLDEAAGRLREETRRRLAEQQEEACRALAAERAERRAGMARLSRDVDAMKEDRARAGEIVRTWLADARTMAGLIAGTLPHERYAPGELDRLIARLGTAEHNAAEGRFEAALALAQETYHSLSELRVDTEQRELERCSAQKEAVEALVRVEALVRGNEQRPVIGPDGEVLAGYALDVGYWSEGELDALRHEAADALARARDDATGTADLHELRDQEAPRLEQDLGGTVERAGMRHLASQIRVNLADAVAHSLGEYAYYDLVDGEYENADPRGRYYARLRNEAGGNEIVVDIAQAGRDSERCVVRVLSYDHDTTSEADLRDRAEAIQQALAADGLRASAPVSEPGAPDPGLLDVARHRRPGPAAPASPGYREEAPRPGTAAE
;
A
#
# COMPACT_ATOMS: atom_id res chain seq x y z
N MET A 1 18.55 15.27 -53.25
CA MET A 1 18.30 13.87 -52.83
C MET A 1 18.12 13.88 -51.32
N SER A 2 16.93 13.53 -50.83
CA SER A 2 16.63 13.58 -49.40
C SER A 2 17.08 12.30 -48.70
N GLY A 3 17.59 12.41 -47.46
CA GLY A 3 18.20 11.27 -46.75
C GLY A 3 18.03 11.34 -45.23
N ARG A 4 18.19 10.18 -44.57
CA ARG A 4 18.05 10.00 -43.12
C ARG A 4 19.33 9.44 -42.51
N LYS A 5 19.85 10.07 -41.46
CA LYS A 5 21.01 9.60 -40.69
C LYS A 5 20.64 9.43 -39.22
N ARG A 6 21.05 8.33 -38.59
CA ARG A 6 20.80 8.01 -37.18
C ARG A 6 22.11 8.01 -36.39
N ILE A 7 22.11 8.72 -35.26
CA ILE A 7 23.19 8.76 -34.26
C ILE A 7 22.59 8.38 -32.91
N GLN A 8 23.23 7.49 -32.16
CA GLN A 8 22.82 7.11 -30.81
C GLN A 8 23.77 7.74 -29.80
N VAL A 9 23.21 8.41 -28.79
CA VAL A 9 23.97 9.14 -27.76
C VAL A 9 23.78 8.45 -26.40
N ASP A 10 24.89 8.19 -25.71
CA ASP A 10 24.94 7.58 -24.38
C ASP A 10 25.43 8.61 -23.35
N GLU A 11 24.59 8.95 -22.38
CA GLU A 11 24.85 9.97 -21.35
C GLU A 11 24.96 9.36 -19.94
N SER A 12 25.39 8.09 -19.87
CA SER A 12 25.45 7.26 -18.64
C SER A 12 26.21 7.88 -17.46
N GLU A 13 27.15 8.80 -17.68
CA GLU A 13 27.90 9.49 -16.61
C GLU A 13 27.02 10.53 -15.88
N TRP A 14 26.10 11.19 -16.58
CA TRP A 14 25.17 12.16 -15.99
C TRP A 14 24.09 11.47 -15.15
N TYR A 15 23.48 10.42 -15.70
CA TYR A 15 22.58 9.51 -14.98
C TYR A 15 23.26 8.84 -13.76
N ARG A 16 24.58 8.64 -13.78
CA ARG A 16 25.33 8.07 -12.65
C ARG A 16 25.53 9.06 -11.51
N ILE A 17 25.75 10.34 -11.80
CA ILE A 17 25.87 11.42 -10.80
C ILE A 17 24.50 11.66 -10.15
N GLN A 18 23.43 11.67 -10.95
CA GLN A 18 22.07 11.85 -10.44
C GLN A 18 21.57 10.62 -9.65
N ARG A 19 21.87 9.37 -10.09
CA ARG A 19 21.59 8.15 -9.30
C ARG A 19 22.25 8.14 -7.92
N LYS A 20 23.46 8.71 -7.79
CA LYS A 20 24.15 8.86 -6.50
C LYS A 20 23.53 9.92 -5.59
N ALA A 21 22.86 10.93 -6.16
CA ALA A 21 22.08 11.92 -5.41
C ALA A 21 20.67 11.40 -5.05
N GLN A 22 20.07 10.57 -5.92
CA GLN A 22 18.75 9.95 -5.73
C GLN A 22 18.77 8.81 -4.70
N GLN A 23 19.89 8.08 -4.59
CA GLN A 23 20.01 7.02 -3.60
C GLN A 23 20.08 7.62 -2.18
N PHE A 24 18.96 7.44 -1.47
CA PHE A 24 18.86 7.24 -0.03
C PHE A 24 18.44 8.36 0.93
N LYS A 25 18.16 9.62 0.55
CA LYS A 25 17.88 10.63 1.61
C LYS A 25 16.67 11.56 1.52
N ASP A 26 16.04 11.78 0.37
CA ASP A 26 15.08 12.90 0.28
C ASP A 26 13.59 12.54 0.23
N VAL A 27 13.21 11.25 0.12
CA VAL A 27 11.81 10.83 0.33
C VAL A 27 11.39 10.99 1.82
N GLN A 28 12.36 11.12 2.73
CA GLN A 28 12.13 11.27 4.17
C GLN A 28 12.16 12.72 4.69
N ARG A 29 12.47 13.74 3.87
CA ARG A 29 12.74 15.09 4.40
C ARG A 29 11.48 15.92 4.73
N ASN A 30 10.31 15.51 4.23
CA ASN A 30 8.99 16.11 4.56
C ASN A 30 8.16 15.31 5.58
N LEU A 31 8.74 14.26 6.17
CA LEU A 31 8.06 13.37 7.14
C LEU A 31 7.42 14.10 8.33
N PRO A 32 7.98 15.17 8.93
CA PRO A 32 7.46 15.69 10.21
C PRO A 32 6.02 16.22 10.15
N ARG A 33 5.66 16.94 9.09
CA ARG A 33 4.29 17.49 8.92
C ARG A 33 3.30 16.42 8.48
N LEU A 34 3.69 15.53 7.58
CA LEU A 34 2.89 14.37 7.17
C LEU A 34 2.63 13.43 8.37
N ILE A 35 3.60 13.26 9.26
CA ILE A 35 3.44 12.46 10.48
C ILE A 35 2.34 13.02 11.40
N GLU A 36 2.16 14.33 11.50
CA GLU A 36 1.12 14.92 12.39
C GLU A 36 -0.29 14.73 11.85
N GLU A 37 -0.52 14.92 10.55
CA GLU A 37 -1.82 14.64 9.91
C GLU A 37 -2.16 13.15 9.95
N VAL A 38 -1.18 12.30 9.61
CA VAL A 38 -1.30 10.84 9.71
C VAL A 38 -1.63 10.41 11.14
N ARG A 39 -1.01 11.03 12.15
CA ARG A 39 -1.30 10.75 13.58
C ARG A 39 -2.73 11.13 13.96
N ALA A 40 -3.24 12.26 13.50
CA ALA A 40 -4.60 12.70 13.83
C ALA A 40 -5.64 11.73 13.22
N GLN A 41 -5.46 11.37 11.94
CA GLN A 41 -6.36 10.45 11.25
C GLN A 41 -6.30 9.03 11.82
N THR A 42 -5.09 8.53 12.10
CA THR A 42 -4.88 7.22 12.73
C THR A 42 -5.54 7.16 14.12
N ARG A 43 -5.38 8.19 14.95
CA ARG A 43 -5.98 8.21 16.30
C ARG A 43 -7.49 8.05 16.26
N ALA A 44 -8.16 8.76 15.36
CA ALA A 44 -9.62 8.67 15.23
C ALA A 44 -10.10 7.28 14.80
N ASP A 45 -9.37 6.61 13.90
CA ASP A 45 -9.69 5.25 13.46
C ASP A 45 -9.41 4.22 14.58
N VAL A 46 -8.30 4.37 15.31
CA VAL A 46 -7.95 3.55 16.47
C VAL A 46 -8.98 3.69 17.58
N ASP A 47 -9.38 4.91 17.92
CA ASP A 47 -10.36 5.16 18.97
C ASP A 47 -11.70 4.49 18.66
N ARG A 48 -12.09 4.43 17.38
CA ARG A 48 -13.31 3.75 16.93
C ARG A 48 -13.22 2.24 17.16
N THR A 49 -12.13 1.60 16.73
CA THR A 49 -11.94 0.14 16.90
C THR A 49 -11.89 -0.25 18.37
N PHE A 50 -11.16 0.51 19.20
CA PHE A 50 -11.05 0.23 20.64
C PHE A 50 -12.27 0.66 21.46
N ALA A 51 -13.13 1.57 20.96
CA ALA A 51 -14.41 1.87 21.60
C ALA A 51 -15.32 0.64 21.70
N GLY A 52 -15.37 -0.19 20.64
CA GLY A 52 -16.13 -1.44 20.67
C GLY A 52 -15.62 -2.43 21.72
N VAL A 53 -14.30 -2.54 21.90
CA VAL A 53 -13.69 -3.35 22.97
C VAL A 53 -14.11 -2.83 24.35
N ARG A 54 -14.09 -1.51 24.57
CA ARG A 54 -14.49 -0.87 25.83
C ARG A 54 -15.97 -1.09 26.17
N GLU A 55 -16.85 -0.96 25.18
CA GLU A 55 -18.29 -1.18 25.35
C GLU A 55 -18.59 -2.64 25.74
N ARG A 56 -17.92 -3.61 25.09
CA ARG A 56 -18.03 -5.03 25.46
C ARG A 56 -17.56 -5.30 26.87
N GLN A 57 -16.46 -4.66 27.29
CA GLN A 57 -15.95 -4.77 28.65
C GLN A 57 -16.95 -4.24 29.69
N GLN A 58 -17.68 -3.16 29.41
CA GLN A 58 -18.71 -2.64 30.30
C GLN A 58 -19.89 -3.62 30.42
N ARG A 59 -20.39 -4.16 29.31
CA ARG A 59 -21.46 -5.17 29.33
C ARG A 59 -21.08 -6.43 30.10
N HIS A 60 -19.81 -6.83 30.02
CA HIS A 60 -19.28 -7.94 30.82
C HIS A 60 -19.30 -7.63 32.32
N GLU A 61 -18.91 -6.42 32.76
CA GLU A 61 -19.00 -6.06 34.19
C GLU A 61 -20.42 -6.16 34.73
N GLU A 62 -21.39 -5.72 33.93
CA GLU A 62 -22.80 -5.81 34.28
C GLU A 62 -23.25 -7.27 34.38
N ALA A 63 -22.84 -8.12 33.44
CA ALA A 63 -23.13 -9.56 33.49
C ALA A 63 -22.46 -10.24 34.70
N VAL A 64 -21.21 -9.89 35.04
CA VAL A 64 -20.49 -10.42 36.19
C VAL A 64 -21.18 -10.07 37.52
N ARG A 65 -21.82 -8.91 37.63
CA ARG A 65 -22.64 -8.56 38.83
C ARG A 65 -23.82 -9.51 39.02
N GLY A 66 -24.34 -10.10 37.94
CA GLY A 66 -25.41 -11.10 37.97
C GLY A 66 -24.97 -12.51 38.34
N LEU A 67 -23.65 -12.79 38.38
CA LEU A 67 -23.12 -14.11 38.69
C LEU A 67 -23.06 -14.37 40.21
N SER A 68 -23.11 -15.64 40.58
CA SER A 68 -22.91 -16.08 41.96
C SER A 68 -21.53 -15.68 42.53
N ASP A 69 -21.39 -15.54 43.85
CA ASP A 69 -20.14 -15.07 44.48
C ASP A 69 -18.92 -15.92 44.10
N ARG A 70 -19.11 -17.24 44.02
CA ARG A 70 -18.06 -18.20 43.65
C ARG A 70 -17.61 -17.98 42.21
N THR A 71 -18.55 -17.79 41.31
CA THR A 71 -18.30 -17.56 39.88
C THR A 71 -17.72 -16.17 39.65
N ARG A 72 -18.17 -15.16 40.42
CA ARG A 72 -17.59 -13.81 40.42
C ARG A 72 -16.10 -13.82 40.76
N GLN A 73 -15.69 -14.59 41.78
CA GLN A 73 -14.27 -14.71 42.13
C GLN A 73 -13.45 -15.34 41.00
N LEU A 74 -13.99 -16.35 40.31
CA LEU A 74 -13.33 -17.01 39.18
C LEU A 74 -13.17 -16.08 37.97
N GLU A 75 -14.19 -15.27 37.66
CA GLU A 75 -14.14 -14.33 36.53
C GLU A 75 -13.31 -13.07 36.84
N ALA A 76 -13.21 -12.64 38.10
CA ALA A 76 -12.51 -11.43 38.49
C ALA A 76 -11.01 -11.46 38.14
N ASP A 77 -10.31 -12.59 38.37
CA ASP A 77 -8.88 -12.68 38.04
C ASP A 77 -8.65 -12.65 36.52
N THR A 78 -9.45 -13.41 35.78
CA THR A 78 -9.39 -13.49 34.31
C THR A 78 -9.66 -12.12 33.67
N THR A 79 -10.67 -11.41 34.17
CA THR A 79 -11.06 -10.08 33.67
C THR A 79 -9.99 -9.03 33.96
N ARG A 80 -9.40 -9.05 35.16
CA ARG A 80 -8.31 -8.15 35.53
C ARG A 80 -7.13 -8.28 34.58
N ARG A 81 -6.71 -9.50 34.25
CA ARG A 81 -5.56 -9.73 33.34
C ARG A 81 -5.84 -9.29 31.91
N LEU A 82 -7.03 -9.58 31.39
CA LEU A 82 -7.43 -9.13 30.05
C LEU A 82 -7.46 -7.59 29.96
N ARG A 83 -7.89 -6.91 31.01
CA ARG A 83 -7.82 -5.44 31.08
C ARG A 83 -6.42 -4.92 31.14
N GLU A 84 -5.59 -5.47 32.03
CA GLU A 84 -4.20 -5.06 32.11
C GLU A 84 -3.51 -5.24 30.75
N GLN A 85 -3.82 -6.31 30.02
CA GLN A 85 -3.33 -6.54 28.67
C GLN A 85 -3.87 -5.49 27.69
N ALA A 86 -5.17 -5.24 27.65
CA ALA A 86 -5.77 -4.25 26.75
C ALA A 86 -5.26 -2.82 27.03
N ASP A 87 -5.18 -2.41 28.29
CA ASP A 87 -4.71 -1.09 28.72
C ASP A 87 -3.20 -0.91 28.47
N ARG A 88 -2.40 -1.97 28.66
CA ARG A 88 -0.97 -1.92 28.32
C ARG A 88 -0.80 -1.83 26.81
N LEU A 89 -1.49 -2.66 26.04
CA LEU A 89 -1.42 -2.68 24.59
C LEU A 89 -1.83 -1.33 24.01
N HIS A 90 -2.94 -0.75 24.49
CA HIS A 90 -3.38 0.58 24.08
C HIS A 90 -2.32 1.66 24.39
N ARG A 91 -1.78 1.69 25.62
CA ARG A 91 -0.73 2.65 26.01
C ARG A 91 0.56 2.48 25.21
N THR A 92 1.05 1.25 25.05
CA THR A 92 2.28 0.98 24.29
C THR A 92 2.10 1.34 22.81
N LEU A 93 0.92 1.13 22.23
CA LEU A 93 0.65 1.53 20.86
C LEU A 93 0.54 3.06 20.71
N ASP A 94 0.01 3.78 21.70
CA ASP A 94 0.02 5.24 21.72
C ASP A 94 1.42 5.83 21.90
N GLU A 95 2.27 5.16 22.68
CA GLU A 95 3.68 5.51 22.87
C GLU A 95 4.53 5.18 21.62
N ALA A 96 4.26 4.05 20.95
CA ALA A 96 4.94 3.60 19.73
C ALA A 96 4.63 4.47 18.50
N ALA A 97 3.46 5.11 18.46
CA ALA A 97 3.15 6.17 17.50
C ALA A 97 4.13 7.38 17.64
N GLY A 98 4.84 7.47 18.78
CA GLY A 98 5.80 8.50 19.13
C GLY A 98 7.25 8.25 18.69
N ARG A 99 7.86 7.09 19.00
CA ARG A 99 9.31 6.85 18.76
C ARG A 99 9.66 5.36 18.56
N LEU A 100 10.59 5.11 17.63
CA LEU A 100 11.34 3.87 17.32
C LEU A 100 10.53 2.55 17.28
N ARG A 101 10.39 2.05 16.05
CA ARG A 101 9.32 1.14 15.63
C ARG A 101 9.65 -0.35 15.74
N GLU A 102 10.88 -0.78 15.47
CA GLU A 102 11.16 -2.22 15.35
C GLU A 102 11.37 -2.92 16.71
N GLU A 103 12.19 -2.32 17.57
CA GLU A 103 12.57 -2.91 18.87
C GLU A 103 11.39 -2.93 19.85
N THR A 104 10.60 -1.86 19.84
CA THR A 104 9.38 -1.73 20.67
C THR A 104 8.29 -2.72 20.22
N ARG A 105 8.16 -2.96 18.91
CA ARG A 105 7.22 -3.95 18.35
C ARG A 105 7.63 -5.38 18.69
N ARG A 106 8.91 -5.69 18.55
CA ARG A 106 9.42 -7.03 18.86
C ARG A 106 9.20 -7.38 20.34
N ARG A 107 9.46 -6.43 21.24
CA ARG A 107 9.12 -6.58 22.67
C ARG A 107 7.63 -6.77 22.92
N LEU A 108 6.75 -6.11 22.16
CA LEU A 108 5.30 -6.26 22.32
C LEU A 108 4.84 -7.66 21.90
N ALA A 109 5.33 -8.17 20.77
CA ALA A 109 5.03 -9.52 20.30
C ALA A 109 5.53 -10.58 21.30
N GLU A 110 6.76 -10.43 21.81
CA GLU A 110 7.33 -11.31 22.83
C GLU A 110 6.50 -11.30 24.13
N GLN A 111 6.04 -10.12 24.56
CA GLN A 111 5.20 -9.98 25.75
C GLN A 111 3.78 -10.52 25.56
N GLN A 112 3.20 -10.38 24.37
CA GLN A 112 1.92 -11.02 24.03
C GLN A 112 2.04 -12.53 24.12
N GLU A 113 3.07 -13.12 23.50
CA GLU A 113 3.28 -14.57 23.59
C GLU A 113 3.46 -15.05 25.04
N GLU A 114 4.20 -14.30 25.85
CA GLU A 114 4.42 -14.62 27.26
C GLU A 114 3.10 -14.57 28.05
N ALA A 115 2.27 -13.56 27.83
CA ALA A 115 0.94 -13.45 28.44
C ALA A 115 0.01 -14.60 27.98
N CYS A 116 0.01 -14.93 26.69
CA CYS A 116 -0.75 -16.06 26.15
C CYS A 116 -0.33 -17.39 26.78
N ARG A 117 0.99 -17.61 26.95
CA ARG A 117 1.53 -18.79 27.62
C ARG A 117 1.12 -18.83 29.10
N ALA A 118 1.16 -17.71 29.81
CA ALA A 118 0.76 -17.63 31.21
C ALA A 118 -0.75 -17.92 31.39
N LEU A 119 -1.61 -17.40 30.51
CA LEU A 119 -3.05 -17.70 30.52
C LEU A 119 -3.32 -19.18 30.22
N ALA A 120 -2.60 -19.77 29.26
CA ALA A 120 -2.72 -21.19 28.94
C ALA A 120 -2.31 -22.08 30.13
N ALA A 121 -1.25 -21.71 30.85
CA ALA A 121 -0.80 -22.43 32.04
C ALA A 121 -1.83 -22.36 33.18
N GLU A 122 -2.40 -21.19 33.45
CA GLU A 122 -3.45 -21.03 34.46
C GLU A 122 -4.73 -21.82 34.11
N ARG A 123 -5.10 -21.88 32.82
CA ARG A 123 -6.22 -22.71 32.35
C ARG A 123 -5.98 -24.19 32.63
N ALA A 124 -4.76 -24.68 32.37
CA ALA A 124 -4.39 -26.06 32.67
C ALA A 124 -4.47 -26.34 34.18
N GLU A 125 -4.02 -25.39 35.00
CA GLU A 125 -4.06 -25.50 36.46
C GLU A 125 -5.50 -25.48 37.02
N ARG A 126 -6.40 -24.64 36.46
CA ARG A 126 -7.83 -24.64 36.78
C ARG A 126 -8.52 -25.95 36.40
N ARG A 127 -8.26 -26.49 35.21
CA ARG A 127 -8.81 -27.80 34.81
C ARG A 127 -8.35 -28.91 35.77
N ALA A 128 -7.10 -28.88 36.19
CA ALA A 128 -6.56 -29.82 37.18
C ALA A 128 -7.19 -29.64 38.58
N GLY A 129 -7.44 -28.40 39.00
CA GLY A 129 -8.16 -28.08 40.24
C GLY A 129 -9.62 -28.57 40.21
N MET A 130 -10.27 -28.52 39.05
CA MET A 130 -11.64 -29.00 38.85
C MET A 130 -11.77 -30.52 39.07
N ALA A 131 -10.79 -31.30 38.58
CA ALA A 131 -10.73 -32.74 38.81
C ALA A 131 -10.52 -33.11 40.30
N ARG A 132 -10.06 -32.17 41.13
CA ARG A 132 -10.02 -32.32 42.58
C ARG A 132 -11.36 -31.97 43.21
N LEU A 133 -11.96 -30.86 42.82
CA LEU A 133 -13.24 -30.40 43.38
C LEU A 133 -14.40 -31.36 43.05
N SER A 134 -14.38 -32.02 41.89
CA SER A 134 -15.34 -33.07 41.54
C SER A 134 -15.31 -34.27 42.48
N ARG A 135 -14.20 -34.49 43.22
CA ARG A 135 -14.09 -35.54 44.25
C ARG A 135 -14.65 -35.10 45.61
N ASP A 136 -14.70 -33.79 45.88
CA ASP A 136 -15.30 -33.26 47.12
C ASP A 136 -16.85 -33.30 47.06
N VAL A 137 -17.42 -33.34 45.85
CA VAL A 137 -18.87 -33.51 45.61
C VAL A 137 -19.39 -34.86 46.14
N ASP A 138 -18.53 -35.88 46.25
CA ASP A 138 -18.89 -37.16 46.84
C ASP A 138 -19.30 -37.07 48.32
N ALA A 139 -18.89 -36.01 49.04
CA ALA A 139 -19.26 -35.77 50.43
C ALA A 139 -20.59 -35.00 50.59
N MET A 140 -21.16 -34.43 49.52
CA MET A 140 -22.44 -33.69 49.56
C MET A 140 -23.68 -34.59 49.32
N LYS A 141 -23.49 -35.91 49.22
CA LYS A 141 -24.53 -36.92 48.91
C LYS A 141 -25.70 -36.97 49.90
N GLU A 142 -25.52 -36.45 51.11
CA GLU A 142 -26.53 -36.54 52.18
C GLU A 142 -27.58 -35.41 52.11
N ASP A 143 -27.36 -34.35 51.33
CA ASP A 143 -28.25 -33.16 51.32
C ASP A 143 -28.74 -32.78 49.91
N ARG A 144 -29.77 -33.51 49.46
CA ARG A 144 -30.37 -33.40 48.12
C ARG A 144 -30.95 -32.01 47.81
N ALA A 145 -31.46 -31.31 48.83
CA ALA A 145 -31.99 -29.96 48.68
C ALA A 145 -30.87 -28.96 48.36
N ARG A 146 -29.76 -29.07 49.10
CA ARG A 146 -28.56 -28.26 48.89
C ARG A 146 -27.90 -28.52 47.54
N ALA A 147 -27.84 -29.78 47.10
CA ALA A 147 -27.36 -30.13 45.77
C ALA A 147 -28.21 -29.47 44.66
N GLY A 148 -29.54 -29.47 44.80
CA GLY A 148 -30.45 -28.81 43.86
C GLY A 148 -30.31 -27.29 43.81
N GLU A 149 -29.99 -26.62 44.93
CA GLU A 149 -29.68 -25.18 44.94
C GLU A 149 -28.36 -24.86 44.23
N ILE A 150 -27.31 -25.67 44.47
CA ILE A 150 -26.00 -25.48 43.83
C ILE A 150 -26.13 -25.65 42.31
N VAL A 151 -26.85 -26.69 41.85
CA VAL A 151 -27.10 -26.92 40.42
C VAL A 151 -27.83 -25.75 39.79
N ARG A 152 -28.91 -25.25 40.42
CA ARG A 152 -29.67 -24.11 39.90
C ARG A 152 -28.81 -22.86 39.75
N THR A 153 -27.92 -22.61 40.71
CA THR A 153 -26.95 -21.51 40.65
C THR A 153 -26.00 -21.65 39.45
N TRP A 154 -25.37 -22.82 39.27
CA TRP A 154 -24.46 -23.05 38.13
C TRP A 154 -25.16 -22.96 36.77
N LEU A 155 -26.40 -23.46 36.65
CA LEU A 155 -27.19 -23.33 35.43
C LEU A 155 -27.52 -21.85 35.15
N ALA A 156 -27.87 -21.07 36.16
CA ALA A 156 -28.12 -19.63 36.00
C ALA A 156 -26.86 -18.86 35.58
N ASP A 157 -25.70 -19.16 36.19
CA ASP A 157 -24.42 -18.58 35.83
C ASP A 157 -24.04 -18.93 34.37
N ALA A 158 -24.23 -20.19 33.95
CA ALA A 158 -23.97 -20.64 32.59
C ALA A 158 -24.89 -19.97 31.55
N ARG A 159 -26.18 -19.80 31.86
CA ARG A 159 -27.11 -19.05 30.98
C ARG A 159 -26.68 -17.59 30.82
N THR A 160 -26.28 -16.96 31.91
CA THR A 160 -25.82 -15.57 31.91
C THR A 160 -24.59 -15.43 31.00
N MET A 161 -23.63 -16.36 31.13
CA MET A 161 -22.43 -16.38 30.29
C MET A 161 -22.76 -16.63 28.81
N ALA A 162 -23.62 -17.60 28.51
CA ALA A 162 -24.05 -17.88 27.14
C ALA A 162 -24.75 -16.68 26.49
N GLY A 163 -25.63 -16.00 27.24
CA GLY A 163 -26.31 -14.79 26.78
C GLY A 163 -25.35 -13.63 26.51
N LEU A 164 -24.31 -13.46 27.35
CA LEU A 164 -23.26 -12.46 27.12
C LEU A 164 -22.49 -12.74 25.82
N ILE A 165 -22.05 -13.98 25.61
CA ILE A 165 -21.30 -14.37 24.40
C ILE A 165 -22.16 -14.15 23.16
N ALA A 166 -23.41 -14.60 23.18
CA ALA A 166 -24.36 -14.43 22.07
C ALA A 166 -24.61 -12.96 21.71
N GLY A 167 -24.75 -12.09 22.72
CA GLY A 167 -25.15 -10.69 22.52
C GLY A 167 -24.00 -9.71 22.27
N THR A 168 -22.75 -10.10 22.54
CA THR A 168 -21.64 -9.13 22.54
C THR A 168 -20.38 -9.56 21.81
N LEU A 169 -20.13 -10.86 21.63
CA LEU A 169 -18.88 -11.36 21.08
C LEU A 169 -19.04 -11.90 19.65
N PRO A 170 -18.08 -11.65 18.75
CA PRO A 170 -18.07 -12.23 17.40
C PRO A 170 -17.65 -13.71 17.40
N HIS A 171 -18.27 -14.53 18.25
CA HIS A 171 -17.91 -15.93 18.46
C HIS A 171 -18.02 -16.77 17.17
N GLU A 172 -19.02 -16.52 16.33
CA GLU A 172 -19.19 -17.22 15.04
C GLU A 172 -18.03 -17.00 14.06
N ARG A 173 -17.31 -15.87 14.17
CA ARG A 173 -16.13 -15.61 13.34
C ARG A 173 -14.97 -16.54 13.70
N TYR A 174 -14.82 -16.85 14.99
CA TYR A 174 -13.62 -17.51 15.51
C TYR A 174 -13.84 -18.98 15.88
N ALA A 175 -15.07 -19.35 16.22
CA ALA A 175 -15.48 -20.69 16.64
C ALA A 175 -16.94 -20.95 16.19
N PRO A 176 -17.17 -21.11 14.88
CA PRO A 176 -18.53 -21.25 14.33
C PRO A 176 -19.27 -22.45 14.92
N GLY A 177 -20.49 -22.22 15.40
CA GLY A 177 -21.37 -23.25 15.99
C GLY A 177 -20.93 -23.79 17.37
N GLU A 178 -19.83 -23.30 17.94
CA GLU A 178 -19.36 -23.76 19.26
C GLU A 178 -20.30 -23.29 20.38
N LEU A 179 -20.84 -22.08 20.28
CA LEU A 179 -21.81 -21.58 21.26
C LEU A 179 -23.09 -22.40 21.24
N ASP A 180 -23.61 -22.72 20.05
CA ASP A 180 -24.81 -23.56 19.88
C ASP A 180 -24.61 -24.94 20.51
N ARG A 181 -23.42 -25.54 20.32
CA ARG A 181 -23.05 -26.81 20.95
C ARG A 181 -23.09 -26.71 22.48
N LEU A 182 -22.56 -25.63 23.05
CA LEU A 182 -22.54 -25.41 24.50
C LEU A 182 -23.95 -25.13 25.05
N ILE A 183 -24.81 -24.42 24.31
CA ILE A 183 -26.21 -24.20 24.66
C ILE A 183 -26.98 -25.53 24.69
N ALA A 184 -26.76 -26.42 23.72
CA ALA A 184 -27.37 -27.75 23.72
C ALA A 184 -26.93 -28.61 24.93
N ARG A 185 -25.65 -28.53 25.30
CA ARG A 185 -25.13 -29.20 26.53
C ARG A 185 -25.76 -28.62 27.79
N LEU A 186 -25.95 -27.29 27.85
CA LEU A 186 -26.64 -26.62 28.95
C LEU A 186 -28.08 -27.13 29.09
N GLY A 187 -28.83 -27.26 27.99
CA GLY A 187 -30.17 -27.84 27.99
C GLY A 187 -30.21 -29.29 28.50
N THR A 188 -29.17 -30.08 28.23
CA THR A 188 -29.04 -31.44 28.78
C THR A 188 -28.83 -31.41 30.30
N ALA A 189 -28.04 -30.47 30.83
CA ALA A 189 -27.85 -30.31 32.26
C ALA A 189 -29.15 -29.88 32.97
N GLU A 190 -29.93 -29.00 32.35
CA GLU A 190 -31.24 -28.59 32.83
C GLU A 190 -32.22 -29.75 32.90
N HIS A 191 -32.26 -30.59 31.85
CA HIS A 191 -33.08 -31.78 31.84
C HIS A 191 -32.71 -32.75 32.98
N ASN A 192 -31.41 -33.01 33.18
CA ASN A 192 -30.94 -33.84 34.29
C ASN A 192 -31.36 -33.27 35.66
N ALA A 193 -31.30 -31.94 35.82
CA ALA A 193 -31.74 -31.28 37.04
C ALA A 193 -33.26 -31.43 37.28
N ALA A 194 -34.06 -31.32 36.22
CA ALA A 194 -35.52 -31.50 36.27
C ALA A 194 -35.90 -32.94 36.64
N GLU A 195 -35.14 -33.94 36.21
CA GLU A 195 -35.30 -35.35 36.60
C GLU A 195 -34.77 -35.66 38.02
N GLY A 196 -34.26 -34.67 38.75
CA GLY A 196 -33.69 -34.85 40.10
C GLY A 196 -32.34 -35.57 40.12
N ARG A 197 -31.66 -35.66 38.97
CA ARG A 197 -30.30 -36.20 38.81
C ARG A 197 -29.26 -35.08 39.02
N PHE A 198 -29.23 -34.53 40.22
CA PHE A 198 -28.45 -33.33 40.54
C PHE A 198 -26.93 -33.50 40.37
N GLU A 199 -26.37 -34.69 40.56
CA GLU A 199 -24.93 -34.94 40.37
C GLU A 199 -24.52 -34.81 38.91
N ALA A 200 -25.24 -35.50 38.01
CA ALA A 200 -25.01 -35.43 36.57
C ALA A 200 -25.27 -34.01 36.04
N ALA A 201 -26.30 -33.34 36.58
CA ALA A 201 -26.59 -31.95 36.24
C ALA A 201 -25.48 -30.99 36.72
N LEU A 202 -24.95 -31.17 37.93
CA LEU A 202 -23.91 -30.32 38.50
C LEU A 202 -22.61 -30.41 37.69
N ALA A 203 -22.14 -31.63 37.45
CA ALA A 203 -20.92 -31.85 36.69
C ALA A 203 -21.02 -31.25 35.28
N LEU A 204 -22.15 -31.49 34.59
CA LEU A 204 -22.36 -30.97 33.25
C LEU A 204 -22.52 -29.43 33.23
N ALA A 205 -23.19 -28.85 34.22
CA ALA A 205 -23.33 -27.39 34.34
C ALA A 205 -21.99 -26.70 34.60
N GLN A 206 -21.15 -27.26 35.47
CA GLN A 206 -19.81 -26.74 35.77
C GLN A 206 -18.89 -26.83 34.55
N GLU A 207 -18.89 -27.97 33.86
CA GLU A 207 -18.10 -28.17 32.65
C GLU A 207 -18.56 -27.19 31.55
N THR A 208 -19.87 -27.07 31.33
CA THR A 208 -20.44 -26.18 30.32
C THR A 208 -20.13 -24.71 30.63
N TYR A 209 -20.28 -24.28 31.89
CA TYR A 209 -19.87 -22.94 32.32
C TYR A 209 -18.40 -22.67 32.01
N HIS A 210 -17.51 -23.63 32.30
CA HIS A 210 -16.10 -23.45 32.06
C HIS A 210 -15.77 -23.36 30.57
N SER A 211 -16.37 -24.22 29.74
CA SER A 211 -16.21 -24.13 28.28
C SER A 211 -16.74 -22.81 27.72
N LEU A 212 -17.84 -22.27 28.25
CA LEU A 212 -18.34 -20.94 27.90
C LEU A 212 -17.33 -19.85 28.29
N SER A 213 -16.76 -19.93 29.50
CA SER A 213 -15.71 -19.01 29.95
C SER A 213 -14.45 -19.11 29.07
N GLU A 214 -14.02 -20.32 28.69
CA GLU A 214 -12.89 -20.52 27.75
C GLU A 214 -13.20 -19.91 26.37
N LEU A 215 -14.38 -20.18 25.80
CA LEU A 215 -14.83 -19.61 24.52
C LEU A 215 -14.85 -18.08 24.55
N ARG A 216 -15.35 -17.48 25.64
CA ARG A 216 -15.38 -16.02 25.84
C ARG A 216 -13.96 -15.45 25.75
N VAL A 217 -13.04 -16.00 26.55
CA VAL A 217 -11.67 -15.48 26.63
C VAL A 217 -10.94 -15.67 25.30
N ASP A 218 -11.06 -16.83 24.66
CA ASP A 218 -10.44 -17.06 23.35
C ASP A 218 -10.96 -16.08 22.29
N THR A 219 -12.27 -15.85 22.27
CA THR A 219 -12.89 -14.89 21.35
C THR A 219 -12.42 -13.46 21.62
N GLU A 220 -12.39 -13.03 22.88
CA GLU A 220 -11.89 -11.69 23.24
C GLU A 220 -10.41 -11.51 22.89
N GLN A 221 -9.60 -12.53 23.11
CA GLN A 221 -8.17 -12.49 22.81
C GLN A 221 -7.93 -12.37 21.30
N ARG A 222 -8.58 -13.22 20.48
CA ARG A 222 -8.44 -13.18 19.02
C ARG A 222 -8.97 -11.86 18.43
N GLU A 223 -10.03 -11.31 19.02
CA GLU A 223 -10.54 -10.01 18.61
C GLU A 223 -9.56 -8.88 18.98
N LEU A 224 -8.91 -8.94 20.15
CA LEU A 224 -7.88 -7.99 20.55
C LEU A 224 -6.65 -8.05 19.61
N GLU A 225 -6.21 -9.27 19.28
CA GLU A 225 -5.12 -9.50 18.31
C GLU A 225 -5.48 -8.92 16.94
N ARG A 226 -6.70 -9.17 16.45
CA ARG A 226 -7.20 -8.59 15.20
C ARG A 226 -7.22 -7.05 15.25
N CYS A 227 -7.76 -6.45 16.31
CA CYS A 227 -7.80 -4.99 16.46
C CYS A 227 -6.39 -4.39 16.45
N SER A 228 -5.43 -5.06 17.09
CA SER A 228 -4.02 -4.65 17.08
C SER A 228 -3.42 -4.72 15.67
N ALA A 229 -3.61 -5.84 14.98
CA ALA A 229 -3.16 -6.00 13.60
C ALA A 229 -3.80 -4.96 12.66
N GLN A 230 -5.08 -4.65 12.88
CA GLN A 230 -5.83 -3.66 12.10
C GLN A 230 -5.21 -2.27 12.23
N LYS A 231 -4.94 -1.85 13.47
CA LYS A 231 -4.28 -0.57 13.75
C LYS A 231 -2.93 -0.49 13.04
N GLU A 232 -2.11 -1.53 13.15
CA GLU A 232 -0.77 -1.53 12.55
C GLU A 232 -0.80 -1.49 11.03
N ALA A 233 -1.73 -2.23 10.39
CA ALA A 233 -1.93 -2.19 8.95
C ALA A 233 -2.40 -0.81 8.47
N VAL A 234 -3.40 -0.22 9.15
CA VAL A 234 -3.89 1.14 8.87
C VAL A 234 -2.76 2.16 9.01
N GLU A 235 -1.97 2.11 10.08
CA GLU A 235 -0.82 3.01 10.28
C GLU A 235 0.22 2.91 9.16
N ALA A 236 0.50 1.69 8.68
CA ALA A 236 1.43 1.45 7.59
C ALA A 236 0.88 2.04 6.27
N LEU A 237 -0.38 1.77 5.93
CA LEU A 237 -0.98 2.19 4.67
C LEU A 237 -1.26 3.71 4.63
N VAL A 238 -1.67 4.31 5.74
CA VAL A 238 -1.81 5.77 5.84
C VAL A 238 -0.45 6.46 5.65
N ARG A 239 0.66 5.86 6.10
CA ARG A 239 2.01 6.36 5.77
C ARG A 239 2.28 6.28 4.27
N VAL A 240 1.91 5.18 3.61
CA VAL A 240 2.05 5.07 2.15
C VAL A 240 1.26 6.15 1.43
N GLU A 241 -0.01 6.36 1.75
CA GLU A 241 -0.83 7.43 1.13
C GLU A 241 -0.20 8.82 1.35
N ALA A 242 0.33 9.07 2.54
CA ALA A 242 1.04 10.29 2.87
C ALA A 242 2.32 10.46 2.03
N LEU A 243 3.08 9.38 1.83
CA LEU A 243 4.26 9.39 0.96
C LEU A 243 3.89 9.63 -0.50
N VAL A 244 2.83 8.98 -1.01
CA VAL A 244 2.33 9.18 -2.38
C VAL A 244 1.96 10.64 -2.59
N ARG A 245 1.14 11.22 -1.70
CA ARG A 245 0.75 12.64 -1.76
C ARG A 245 1.96 13.57 -1.66
N GLY A 246 2.88 13.28 -0.74
CA GLY A 246 4.09 14.08 -0.53
C GLY A 246 5.08 14.05 -1.69
N ASN A 247 4.96 13.11 -2.62
CA ASN A 247 5.82 12.97 -3.79
C ASN A 247 5.15 13.43 -5.11
N GLU A 248 3.92 13.96 -5.06
CA GLU A 248 3.27 14.51 -6.27
C GLU A 248 4.10 15.61 -6.94
N GLN A 249 4.69 16.49 -6.12
CA GLN A 249 5.63 17.50 -6.57
C GLN A 249 6.96 17.34 -5.84
N ARG A 250 8.04 17.25 -6.60
CA ARG A 250 9.40 17.18 -6.04
C ARG A 250 10.24 18.37 -6.47
N PRO A 251 11.08 18.93 -5.60
CA PRO A 251 12.05 19.93 -6.03
C PRO A 251 12.99 19.33 -7.08
N VAL A 252 13.30 20.10 -8.13
CA VAL A 252 14.34 19.72 -9.10
C VAL A 252 15.70 20.06 -8.49
N ILE A 253 16.62 19.11 -8.54
CA ILE A 253 17.99 19.28 -8.04
C ILE A 253 18.91 19.58 -9.23
N GLY A 254 19.65 20.68 -9.13
CA GLY A 254 20.61 21.11 -10.14
C GLY A 254 21.91 20.29 -10.13
N PRO A 255 22.81 20.54 -11.09
CA PRO A 255 24.08 19.83 -11.22
C PRO A 255 25.04 19.94 -10.04
N ASP A 256 24.92 21.03 -9.30
CA ASP A 256 25.64 21.35 -8.08
C ASP A 256 25.06 20.67 -6.83
N GLY A 257 23.94 19.97 -6.97
CA GLY A 257 23.23 19.33 -5.86
C GLY A 257 22.30 20.28 -5.09
N GLU A 258 22.15 21.52 -5.55
CA GLU A 258 21.26 22.51 -4.94
C GLU A 258 19.85 22.44 -5.53
N VAL A 259 18.84 22.85 -4.75
CA VAL A 259 17.46 22.90 -5.24
C VAL A 259 17.29 24.10 -6.17
N LEU A 260 16.79 23.85 -7.38
CA LEU A 260 16.46 24.89 -8.35
C LEU A 260 15.16 25.60 -7.92
N ALA A 261 15.31 26.81 -7.39
CA ALA A 261 14.18 27.63 -6.96
C ALA A 261 13.21 27.91 -8.13
N GLY A 262 11.91 27.68 -7.90
CA GLY A 262 10.87 27.88 -8.91
C GLY A 262 10.61 26.70 -9.84
N TYR A 263 11.39 25.61 -9.74
CA TYR A 263 11.21 24.41 -10.55
C TYR A 263 10.81 23.20 -9.69
N ALA A 264 9.68 22.58 -10.04
CA ALA A 264 9.20 21.37 -9.42
C ALA A 264 8.91 20.30 -10.48
N LEU A 265 9.35 19.08 -10.22
CA LEU A 265 8.99 17.88 -10.95
C LEU A 265 7.56 17.47 -10.56
N ASP A 266 6.64 17.54 -11.51
CA ASP A 266 5.31 16.94 -11.38
C ASP A 266 5.39 15.43 -11.66
N VAL A 267 5.45 14.63 -10.58
CA VAL A 267 5.57 13.18 -10.69
C VAL A 267 4.30 12.58 -11.30
N GLY A 268 3.12 13.16 -11.07
CA GLY A 268 1.87 12.70 -11.68
C GLY A 268 1.92 12.80 -13.20
N TYR A 269 2.34 13.94 -13.72
CA TYR A 269 2.50 14.19 -15.14
C TYR A 269 3.55 13.27 -15.80
N TRP A 270 4.75 13.20 -15.21
CA TRP A 270 5.89 12.49 -15.78
C TRP A 270 5.82 10.97 -15.57
N SER A 271 5.06 10.49 -14.59
CA SER A 271 4.84 9.04 -14.39
C SER A 271 3.82 8.43 -15.35
N GLU A 272 3.13 9.23 -16.18
CA GLU A 272 2.13 8.76 -17.14
C GLU A 272 0.98 7.95 -16.49
N GLY A 273 0.56 8.37 -15.28
CA GLY A 273 -0.54 7.74 -14.55
C GLY A 273 -0.13 6.60 -13.60
N GLU A 274 1.14 6.19 -13.58
CA GLU A 274 1.64 5.19 -12.63
C GLU A 274 1.46 5.65 -11.17
N LEU A 275 1.67 6.95 -10.87
CA LEU A 275 1.45 7.49 -9.53
C LEU A 275 -0.03 7.43 -9.12
N ASP A 276 -0.94 7.67 -10.06
CA ASP A 276 -2.38 7.61 -9.78
C ASP A 276 -2.86 6.18 -9.61
N ALA A 277 -2.33 5.22 -10.37
CA ALA A 277 -2.60 3.80 -10.15
C ALA A 277 -2.17 3.38 -8.75
N LEU A 278 -0.96 3.78 -8.32
CA LEU A 278 -0.45 3.48 -6.99
C LEU A 278 -1.28 4.12 -5.87
N ARG A 279 -1.78 5.34 -6.11
CA ARG A 279 -2.70 6.04 -5.19
C ARG A 279 -4.00 5.26 -4.99
N HIS A 280 -4.60 4.75 -6.07
CA HIS A 280 -5.81 3.94 -5.98
C HIS A 280 -5.55 2.63 -5.25
N GLU A 281 -4.44 1.95 -5.58
CA GLU A 281 -4.06 0.70 -4.92
C GLU A 281 -3.83 0.86 -3.41
N ALA A 282 -3.15 1.94 -3.00
CA ALA A 282 -2.98 2.27 -1.58
C ALA A 282 -4.30 2.57 -0.87
N ALA A 283 -5.23 3.28 -1.54
CA ALA A 283 -6.55 3.59 -1.00
C ALA A 283 -7.41 2.32 -0.84
N ASP A 284 -7.36 1.41 -1.81
CA ASP A 284 -8.06 0.13 -1.76
C ASP A 284 -7.51 -0.76 -0.64
N ALA A 285 -6.18 -0.86 -0.53
CA ALA A 285 -5.54 -1.59 0.57
C ALA A 285 -5.93 -1.00 1.94
N LEU A 286 -5.98 0.33 2.07
CA LEU A 286 -6.42 1.01 3.29
C LEU A 286 -7.90 0.76 3.59
N ALA A 287 -8.75 0.72 2.57
CA ALA A 287 -10.17 0.38 2.72
C ALA A 287 -10.33 -1.05 3.25
N ARG A 288 -9.58 -2.02 2.71
CA ARG A 288 -9.55 -3.39 3.24
C ARG A 288 -9.06 -3.40 4.68
N ALA A 289 -7.98 -2.70 5.01
CA ALA A 289 -7.48 -2.65 6.40
C ALA A 289 -8.53 -2.09 7.38
N ARG A 290 -9.39 -1.16 6.95
CA ARG A 290 -10.46 -0.59 7.78
C ARG A 290 -11.71 -1.46 7.87
N ASP A 291 -11.86 -2.46 7.02
CA ASP A 291 -13.02 -3.35 7.04
C ASP A 291 -12.97 -4.27 8.27
N ASP A 292 -14.07 -4.28 9.02
CA ASP A 292 -14.23 -5.14 10.20
C ASP A 292 -14.26 -6.63 9.84
N ALA A 293 -14.57 -6.98 8.58
CA ALA A 293 -14.58 -8.35 8.08
C ALA A 293 -13.17 -8.91 7.81
N THR A 294 -12.15 -8.05 7.70
CA THR A 294 -10.79 -8.49 7.35
C THR A 294 -10.17 -9.30 8.49
N GLY A 295 -9.63 -10.47 8.14
CA GLY A 295 -9.03 -11.40 9.08
C GLY A 295 -7.65 -10.96 9.57
N THR A 296 -7.21 -11.49 10.72
CA THR A 296 -5.91 -11.15 11.31
C THR A 296 -4.73 -11.46 10.38
N ALA A 297 -4.79 -12.56 9.62
CA ALA A 297 -3.74 -12.93 8.67
C ALA A 297 -3.62 -11.91 7.53
N ASP A 298 -4.74 -11.52 6.93
CA ASP A 298 -4.79 -10.53 5.84
C ASP A 298 -4.29 -9.16 6.32
N LEU A 299 -4.60 -8.78 7.57
CA LEU A 299 -4.08 -7.55 8.19
C LEU A 299 -2.55 -7.60 8.34
N HIS A 300 -1.98 -8.75 8.70
CA HIS A 300 -0.54 -8.91 8.72
C HIS A 300 0.08 -8.88 7.33
N GLU A 301 -0.55 -9.48 6.32
CA GLU A 301 -0.09 -9.43 4.92
C GLU A 301 -0.09 -7.99 4.38
N LEU A 302 -1.17 -7.25 4.64
CA LEU A 302 -1.28 -5.82 4.33
C LEU A 302 -0.13 -5.01 4.95
N ARG A 303 0.22 -5.30 6.20
CA ARG A 303 1.28 -4.61 6.94
C ARG A 303 2.68 -5.00 6.46
N ASP A 304 2.95 -6.29 6.30
CA ASP A 304 4.31 -6.83 6.13
C ASP A 304 4.75 -6.96 4.68
N GLN A 305 3.78 -7.03 3.75
CA GLN A 305 4.06 -7.27 2.33
C GLN A 305 3.52 -6.14 1.45
N GLU A 306 2.22 -5.85 1.56
CA GLU A 306 1.55 -4.89 0.67
C GLU A 306 2.08 -3.47 0.89
N ALA A 307 2.11 -2.98 2.13
CA ALA A 307 2.59 -1.62 2.41
C ALA A 307 4.06 -1.41 2.00
N PRO A 308 5.03 -2.29 2.34
CA PRO A 308 6.41 -2.17 1.86
C PRO A 308 6.55 -2.25 0.34
N ARG A 309 5.77 -3.10 -0.33
CA ARG A 309 5.75 -3.18 -1.80
C ARG A 309 5.30 -1.85 -2.40
N LEU A 310 4.22 -1.25 -1.89
CA LEU A 310 3.71 0.04 -2.35
C LEU A 310 4.73 1.17 -2.12
N GLU A 311 5.46 1.16 -1.00
CA GLU A 311 6.56 2.11 -0.76
C GLU A 311 7.70 1.94 -1.79
N GLN A 312 8.05 0.70 -2.13
CA GLN A 312 9.07 0.40 -3.14
C GLN A 312 8.61 0.83 -4.54
N ASP A 313 7.36 0.54 -4.89
CA ASP A 313 6.76 0.91 -6.18
C ASP A 313 6.66 2.43 -6.33
N LEU A 314 6.38 3.17 -5.24
CA LEU A 314 6.46 4.62 -5.21
C LEU A 314 7.88 5.10 -5.54
N GLY A 315 8.89 4.51 -4.91
CA GLY A 315 10.29 4.84 -5.15
C GLY A 315 10.66 4.69 -6.63
N GLY A 316 10.30 3.56 -7.24
CA GLY A 316 10.54 3.30 -8.66
C GLY A 316 9.75 4.24 -9.58
N THR A 317 8.51 4.59 -9.23
CA THR A 317 7.66 5.51 -10.01
C THR A 317 8.24 6.92 -10.01
N VAL A 318 8.67 7.42 -8.85
CA VAL A 318 9.31 8.73 -8.71
C VAL A 318 10.64 8.78 -9.47
N GLU A 319 11.43 7.70 -9.42
CA GLU A 319 12.68 7.60 -10.19
C GLU A 319 12.42 7.65 -11.70
N ARG A 320 11.49 6.84 -12.22
CA ARG A 320 11.10 6.85 -13.64
C ARG A 320 10.58 8.21 -14.09
N ALA A 321 9.72 8.86 -13.30
CA ALA A 321 9.23 10.20 -13.58
C ALA A 321 10.38 11.22 -13.68
N GLY A 322 11.34 11.18 -12.75
CA GLY A 322 12.54 12.02 -12.79
C GLY A 322 13.40 11.77 -14.03
N MET A 323 13.59 10.50 -14.41
CA MET A 323 14.36 10.13 -15.61
C MET A 323 13.67 10.60 -16.90
N ARG A 324 12.34 10.50 -16.98
CA ARG A 324 11.56 10.98 -18.14
C ARG A 324 11.64 12.49 -18.28
N HIS A 325 11.54 13.21 -17.17
CA HIS A 325 11.73 14.66 -17.15
C HIS A 325 13.13 15.06 -17.61
N LEU A 326 14.18 14.42 -17.07
CA LEU A 326 15.55 14.67 -17.48
C LEU A 326 15.75 14.36 -18.97
N ALA A 327 15.25 13.23 -19.44
CA ALA A 327 15.35 12.85 -20.85
C ALA A 327 14.69 13.89 -21.77
N SER A 328 13.63 14.55 -21.32
CA SER A 328 13.01 15.66 -22.05
C SER A 328 13.93 16.87 -22.16
N GLN A 329 14.64 17.23 -21.08
CA GLN A 329 15.63 18.30 -21.09
C GLN A 329 16.83 17.95 -21.98
N ILE A 330 17.32 16.72 -21.90
CA ILE A 330 18.41 16.21 -22.75
C ILE A 330 18.03 16.32 -24.23
N ARG A 331 16.78 16.01 -24.60
CA ARG A 331 16.32 16.14 -26.00
C ARG A 331 16.47 17.58 -26.53
N VAL A 332 16.13 18.58 -25.72
CA VAL A 332 16.27 19.99 -26.11
C VAL A 332 17.74 20.38 -26.19
N ASN A 333 18.54 20.04 -25.18
CA ASN A 333 19.98 20.34 -25.16
C ASN A 333 20.71 19.71 -26.36
N LEU A 334 20.36 18.47 -26.71
CA LEU A 334 20.89 17.80 -27.90
C LEU A 334 20.47 18.51 -29.19
N ALA A 335 19.23 19.00 -29.27
CA ALA A 335 18.78 19.74 -30.43
C ALA A 335 19.55 21.05 -30.60
N ASP A 336 19.79 21.77 -29.50
CA ASP A 336 20.58 23.00 -29.49
C ASP A 336 22.03 22.74 -29.88
N ALA A 337 22.66 21.68 -29.35
CA ALA A 337 24.03 21.30 -29.70
C ALA A 337 24.15 20.91 -31.19
N VAL A 338 23.21 20.11 -31.71
CA VAL A 338 23.16 19.75 -33.13
C VAL A 338 22.93 21.00 -33.99
N ALA A 339 22.04 21.90 -33.57
CA ALA A 339 21.75 23.12 -34.30
C ALA A 339 22.95 24.06 -34.36
N HIS A 340 23.65 24.23 -33.23
CA HIS A 340 24.87 25.01 -33.16
C HIS A 340 25.97 24.44 -34.09
N SER A 341 26.19 23.13 -34.04
CA SER A 341 27.14 22.44 -34.92
C SER A 341 26.81 22.63 -36.41
N LEU A 342 25.54 22.53 -36.78
CA LEU A 342 25.08 22.73 -38.17
C LEU A 342 25.18 24.20 -38.61
N GLY A 343 25.00 25.15 -37.69
CA GLY A 343 25.23 26.58 -37.93
C GLY A 343 26.69 26.88 -38.24
N GLU A 344 27.62 26.38 -37.42
CA GLU A 344 29.06 26.60 -37.61
C GLU A 344 29.62 25.93 -38.86
N TYR A 345 29.21 24.68 -39.15
CA TYR A 345 29.79 23.90 -40.24
C TYR A 345 29.11 24.13 -41.60
N ALA A 346 27.80 24.38 -41.60
CA ALA A 346 26.98 24.36 -42.82
C ALA A 346 26.02 25.55 -42.95
N TYR A 347 26.16 26.59 -42.13
CA TYR A 347 25.37 27.84 -42.18
C TYR A 347 23.86 27.60 -42.13
N TYR A 348 23.42 26.70 -41.25
CA TYR A 348 22.01 26.46 -40.97
C TYR A 348 21.58 27.20 -39.70
N ASP A 349 20.49 27.96 -39.80
CA ASP A 349 19.90 28.65 -38.66
C ASP A 349 18.67 27.89 -38.15
N LEU A 350 18.50 27.83 -36.83
CA LEU A 350 17.32 27.26 -36.19
C LEU A 350 16.11 28.16 -36.45
N VAL A 351 15.08 27.60 -37.10
CA VAL A 351 13.87 28.34 -37.47
C VAL A 351 12.72 28.09 -36.50
N ASP A 352 12.54 26.83 -36.07
CA ASP A 352 11.47 26.43 -35.15
C ASP A 352 11.85 25.14 -34.41
N GLY A 353 11.28 24.92 -33.23
CA GLY A 353 11.49 23.73 -32.42
C GLY A 353 10.26 23.39 -31.60
N GLU A 354 9.85 22.12 -31.56
CA GLU A 354 8.62 21.71 -30.90
C GLU A 354 8.60 20.23 -30.52
N TYR A 355 7.84 19.89 -29.48
CA TYR A 355 7.56 18.50 -29.15
C TYR A 355 6.43 17.90 -30.00
N GLU A 356 6.50 16.59 -30.21
CA GLU A 356 5.42 15.82 -30.80
C GLU A 356 4.12 16.03 -29.99
N ASN A 357 3.05 16.46 -30.66
CA ASN A 357 1.75 16.78 -30.05
C ASN A 357 1.81 17.85 -28.94
N ALA A 358 2.85 18.69 -28.92
CA ALA A 358 3.14 19.60 -27.81
C ALA A 358 3.25 18.90 -26.44
N ASP A 359 3.62 17.62 -26.43
CA ASP A 359 3.87 16.85 -25.20
C ASP A 359 5.38 16.68 -24.96
N PRO A 360 5.95 17.32 -23.92
CA PRO A 360 7.36 17.17 -23.55
C PRO A 360 7.85 15.73 -23.31
N ARG A 361 6.94 14.76 -23.11
CA ARG A 361 7.27 13.33 -22.98
C ARG A 361 7.58 12.67 -24.32
N GLY A 362 7.08 13.26 -25.41
CA GLY A 362 7.28 12.79 -26.77
C GLY A 362 8.63 13.17 -27.36
N ARG A 363 8.72 12.99 -28.68
CA ARG A 363 9.90 13.32 -29.49
C ARG A 363 10.04 14.82 -29.61
N TYR A 364 11.27 15.29 -29.82
CA TYR A 364 11.54 16.69 -30.09
C TYR A 364 11.97 16.87 -31.55
N TYR A 365 11.37 17.85 -32.23
CA TYR A 365 11.70 18.21 -33.60
C TYR A 365 12.30 19.61 -33.63
N ALA A 366 13.46 19.76 -34.25
CA ALA A 366 14.07 21.06 -34.53
C ALA A 366 14.23 21.23 -36.04
N ARG A 367 13.69 22.32 -36.61
CA ARG A 367 13.81 22.65 -38.02
C ARG A 367 14.86 23.73 -38.22
N LEU A 368 15.78 23.45 -39.13
CA LEU A 368 16.84 24.35 -39.52
C LEU A 368 16.76 24.66 -41.00
N ARG A 369 17.18 25.87 -41.38
CA ARG A 369 17.20 26.32 -42.77
C ARG A 369 18.52 26.99 -43.10
N ASN A 370 19.05 26.70 -44.28
CA ASN A 370 20.19 27.41 -44.82
C ASN A 370 19.70 28.60 -45.66
N GLU A 371 20.10 29.83 -45.29
CA GLU A 371 19.64 31.05 -45.98
C GLU A 371 20.16 31.16 -47.43
N ALA A 372 21.36 30.63 -47.71
CA ALA A 372 22.01 30.77 -49.01
C ALA A 372 21.44 29.79 -50.06
N GLY A 373 21.11 28.56 -49.66
CA GLY A 373 20.66 27.49 -50.55
C GLY A 373 19.17 27.16 -50.47
N GLY A 374 18.44 27.68 -49.46
CA GLY A 374 17.04 27.37 -49.25
C GLY A 374 16.76 25.92 -48.81
N ASN A 375 17.80 25.13 -48.53
CA ASN A 375 17.68 23.76 -48.06
C ASN A 375 17.23 23.71 -46.59
N GLU A 376 16.45 22.69 -46.24
CA GLU A 376 15.89 22.51 -44.89
C GLU A 376 16.34 21.18 -44.28
N ILE A 377 16.64 21.19 -42.98
CA ILE A 377 16.97 20.01 -42.19
C ILE A 377 16.00 19.93 -41.00
N VAL A 378 15.50 18.74 -40.71
CA VAL A 378 14.77 18.46 -39.48
C VAL A 378 15.56 17.48 -38.63
N VAL A 379 15.82 17.86 -37.39
CA VAL A 379 16.43 17.01 -36.37
C VAL A 379 15.33 16.43 -35.52
N ASP A 380 15.21 15.10 -35.50
CA ASP A 380 14.26 14.33 -34.68
C ASP A 380 15.02 13.63 -33.56
N ILE A 381 14.70 13.98 -32.32
CA ILE A 381 15.36 13.44 -31.13
C ILE A 381 14.34 12.69 -30.27
N ALA A 382 14.60 11.41 -30.05
CA ALA A 382 13.74 10.52 -29.28
C ALA A 382 14.57 9.63 -28.35
N GLN A 383 13.98 9.12 -27.27
CA GLN A 383 14.63 8.06 -26.50
C GLN A 383 14.69 6.76 -27.32
N ALA A 384 15.74 5.95 -27.11
CA ALA A 384 15.93 4.68 -27.80
C ALA A 384 14.85 3.63 -27.45
N GLY A 385 14.22 3.77 -26.29
CA GLY A 385 13.09 2.99 -25.80
C GLY A 385 12.47 3.68 -24.59
N ARG A 386 11.31 3.19 -24.12
CA ARG A 386 10.68 3.71 -22.90
C ARG A 386 11.65 3.60 -21.73
N ASP A 387 11.81 4.67 -20.97
CA ASP A 387 12.73 4.77 -19.82
C ASP A 387 14.21 4.52 -20.14
N SER A 388 14.61 4.62 -21.42
CA SER A 388 16.01 4.45 -21.81
C SER A 388 16.85 5.69 -21.48
N GLU A 389 18.05 5.46 -20.92
CA GLU A 389 19.10 6.47 -20.72
C GLU A 389 19.75 6.95 -22.02
N ARG A 390 19.35 6.39 -23.17
CA ARG A 390 19.94 6.70 -24.48
C ARG A 390 18.98 7.46 -25.36
N CYS A 391 19.50 8.47 -26.03
CA CYS A 391 18.78 9.22 -27.06
C CYS A 391 19.23 8.79 -28.45
N VAL A 392 18.32 8.94 -29.40
CA VAL A 392 18.52 8.71 -30.82
C VAL A 392 18.28 10.03 -31.52
N VAL A 393 19.31 10.56 -32.15
CA VAL A 393 19.27 11.75 -32.99
C VAL A 393 19.14 11.30 -34.43
N ARG A 394 18.10 11.75 -35.11
CA ARG A 394 17.90 11.56 -36.55
C ARG A 394 18.01 12.89 -37.27
N VAL A 395 18.85 12.93 -38.28
CA VAL A 395 19.02 14.10 -39.16
C VAL A 395 18.31 13.79 -40.47
N LEU A 396 17.26 14.56 -40.77
CA LEU A 396 16.41 14.42 -41.94
C LEU A 396 16.69 15.60 -42.88
N SER A 397 17.37 15.34 -43.99
CA SER A 397 17.74 16.39 -44.95
C SER A 397 16.73 16.49 -46.09
N TYR A 398 16.20 17.69 -46.33
CA TYR A 398 15.29 18.04 -47.43
C TYR A 398 16.00 19.02 -48.37
N ASP A 399 17.05 18.53 -49.03
CA ASP A 399 17.80 19.35 -49.98
C ASP A 399 17.13 19.35 -51.36
N HIS A 400 16.95 20.54 -51.93
CA HIS A 400 16.40 20.75 -53.28
C HIS A 400 17.45 20.49 -54.37
N ASP A 401 18.73 20.60 -54.02
CA ASP A 401 19.86 20.26 -54.88
C ASP A 401 20.24 18.77 -54.76
N THR A 402 21.04 18.28 -55.71
CA THR A 402 21.53 16.89 -55.74
C THR A 402 22.62 16.69 -54.71
N THR A 403 22.29 16.75 -53.41
CA THR A 403 23.22 16.43 -52.32
C THR A 403 23.75 14.99 -52.49
N SER A 404 25.06 14.84 -52.46
CA SER A 404 25.69 13.52 -52.57
C SER A 404 25.57 12.74 -51.26
N GLU A 405 25.65 11.41 -51.32
CA GLU A 405 25.70 10.59 -50.09
C GLU A 405 26.93 10.94 -49.23
N ALA A 406 28.01 11.44 -49.86
CA ALA A 406 29.20 11.92 -49.18
C ALA A 406 28.88 13.16 -48.33
N ASP A 407 28.19 14.17 -48.87
CA ASP A 407 27.81 15.37 -48.12
C ASP A 407 26.90 15.04 -46.93
N LEU A 408 25.97 14.08 -47.09
CA LEU A 408 25.13 13.59 -46.00
C LEU A 408 25.91 12.83 -44.93
N ARG A 409 27.01 12.18 -45.30
CA ARG A 409 27.90 11.49 -44.37
C ARG A 409 28.77 12.51 -43.62
N ASP A 410 29.37 13.45 -44.32
CA ASP A 410 30.22 14.51 -43.76
C ASP A 410 29.45 15.37 -42.74
N ARG A 411 28.20 15.75 -43.04
CA ARG A 411 27.32 16.45 -42.07
C ARG A 411 27.07 15.63 -40.82
N ALA A 412 26.80 14.33 -40.96
CA ALA A 412 26.50 13.47 -39.83
C ALA A 412 27.75 13.17 -38.98
N GLU A 413 28.93 13.09 -39.60
CA GLU A 413 30.21 12.97 -38.92
C GLU A 413 30.58 14.27 -38.18
N ALA A 414 30.31 15.44 -38.76
CA ALA A 414 30.49 16.73 -38.08
C ALA A 414 29.63 16.84 -36.81
N ILE A 415 28.35 16.44 -36.90
CA ILE A 415 27.45 16.38 -35.73
C ILE A 415 27.99 15.40 -34.67
N GLN A 416 28.44 14.21 -35.08
CA GLN A 416 29.03 13.24 -34.15
C GLN A 416 30.26 13.81 -33.42
N GLN A 417 31.14 14.50 -34.15
CA GLN A 417 32.35 15.12 -33.60
C GLN A 417 32.02 16.26 -32.64
N ALA A 418 31.04 17.10 -32.96
CA ALA A 418 30.59 18.17 -32.07
C ALA A 418 30.00 17.61 -30.76
N LEU A 419 29.13 16.61 -30.87
CA LEU A 419 28.59 15.93 -29.68
C LEU A 419 29.71 15.30 -28.84
N ALA A 420 30.73 14.72 -29.46
CA ALA A 420 31.89 14.17 -28.75
C ALA A 420 32.76 15.25 -28.08
N ALA A 421 32.90 16.43 -28.69
CA ALA A 421 33.62 17.57 -28.13
C ALA A 421 32.93 18.12 -26.87
N ASP A 422 31.59 18.06 -26.82
CA ASP A 422 30.77 18.39 -25.65
C ASP A 422 30.74 17.27 -24.60
N GLY A 423 31.54 16.21 -24.78
CA GLY A 423 31.67 15.11 -23.83
C GLY A 423 30.59 14.03 -23.95
N LEU A 424 29.71 14.09 -24.96
CA LEU A 424 28.65 13.11 -25.18
C LEU A 424 29.17 11.92 -26.01
N ARG A 425 28.88 10.68 -25.57
CA ARG A 425 29.30 9.48 -26.31
C ARG A 425 28.33 9.19 -27.45
N ALA A 426 28.68 9.61 -28.67
CA ALA A 426 27.89 9.39 -29.87
C ALA A 426 28.39 8.19 -30.72
N SER A 427 27.48 7.32 -31.17
CA SER A 427 27.78 6.24 -32.11
C SER A 427 28.13 6.79 -33.50
N ALA A 428 28.80 5.98 -34.32
CA ALA A 428 29.00 6.32 -35.73
C ALA A 428 27.64 6.50 -36.44
N PRO A 429 27.51 7.46 -37.38
CA PRO A 429 26.27 7.69 -38.11
C PRO A 429 25.89 6.52 -39.02
N VAL A 430 24.63 6.09 -38.95
CA VAL A 430 24.09 5.02 -39.80
C VAL A 430 23.04 5.59 -40.76
N SER A 431 23.12 5.24 -42.05
CA SER A 431 22.07 5.59 -43.03
C SER A 431 20.81 4.78 -42.77
N GLU A 432 19.66 5.43 -42.63
CA GLU A 432 18.36 4.76 -42.59
C GLU A 432 17.72 4.75 -44.00
N PRO A 433 17.12 3.63 -44.46
CA PRO A 433 16.47 3.55 -45.76
C PRO A 433 15.16 4.36 -45.81
N GLY A 434 14.89 4.98 -46.96
CA GLY A 434 13.66 5.73 -47.24
C GLY A 434 13.81 7.25 -47.24
N ALA A 435 12.98 7.94 -48.03
CA ALA A 435 12.94 9.40 -48.05
C ALA A 435 12.30 9.96 -46.76
N PRO A 436 12.79 11.06 -46.18
CA PRO A 436 12.18 11.73 -45.03
C PRO A 436 10.75 12.19 -45.35
N ASP A 437 9.85 12.08 -44.38
CA ASP A 437 8.43 12.41 -44.54
C ASP A 437 8.25 13.92 -44.70
N PRO A 438 7.76 14.43 -45.85
CA PRO A 438 7.56 15.86 -46.07
C PRO A 438 6.65 16.52 -45.03
N GLY A 439 5.78 15.76 -44.35
CA GLY A 439 4.93 16.27 -43.28
C GLY A 439 5.69 16.84 -42.08
N LEU A 440 6.93 16.41 -41.85
CA LEU A 440 7.79 16.85 -40.74
C LEU A 440 8.39 18.25 -40.94
N LEU A 441 8.29 18.82 -42.15
CA LEU A 441 8.71 20.21 -42.42
C LEU A 441 7.74 21.23 -41.80
N ASP A 442 6.48 20.84 -41.63
CA ASP A 442 5.44 21.66 -41.01
C ASP A 442 5.40 21.37 -39.50
N VAL A 443 6.42 21.86 -38.78
CA VAL A 443 6.54 21.70 -37.32
C VAL A 443 5.28 22.19 -36.59
N ALA A 444 4.58 23.18 -37.16
CA ALA A 444 3.31 23.69 -36.63
C ALA A 444 2.14 22.69 -36.73
N ARG A 445 2.16 21.71 -37.64
CA ARG A 445 1.18 20.60 -37.63
C ARG A 445 1.33 19.70 -36.41
N HIS A 446 2.54 19.58 -35.88
CA HIS A 446 2.82 18.80 -34.68
C HIS A 446 2.41 19.52 -33.38
N ARG A 447 2.06 20.82 -33.44
CA ARG A 447 1.45 21.57 -32.31
C ARG A 447 0.00 21.21 -32.05
N ARG A 448 -0.72 20.62 -33.01
CA ARG A 448 -2.13 20.27 -32.81
C ARG A 448 -2.20 18.93 -32.11
N PRO A 449 -2.88 18.82 -30.95
CA PRO A 449 -3.23 17.52 -30.42
C PRO A 449 -4.01 16.80 -31.52
N GLY A 450 -3.56 15.60 -31.91
CA GLY A 450 -4.44 14.68 -32.61
C GLY A 450 -5.76 14.54 -31.84
N PRO A 451 -6.89 14.25 -32.49
CA PRO A 451 -8.16 14.09 -31.79
C PRO A 451 -7.93 13.15 -30.60
N ALA A 452 -8.20 13.66 -29.39
CA ALA A 452 -8.07 12.89 -28.17
C ALA A 452 -8.75 11.54 -28.40
N ALA A 453 -8.00 10.45 -28.25
CA ALA A 453 -8.61 9.14 -28.16
C ALA A 453 -9.69 9.25 -27.07
N PRO A 454 -10.94 8.85 -27.33
CA PRO A 454 -12.01 9.01 -26.35
C PRO A 454 -11.54 8.34 -25.06
N ALA A 455 -11.62 9.09 -23.96
CA ALA A 455 -11.45 8.55 -22.62
C ALA A 455 -12.20 7.22 -22.56
N SER A 456 -11.48 6.14 -22.25
CA SER A 456 -12.06 4.82 -22.07
C SER A 456 -13.33 4.98 -21.23
N PRO A 457 -14.52 4.64 -21.78
CA PRO A 457 -15.74 4.77 -21.00
C PRO A 457 -15.60 3.88 -19.79
N GLY A 458 -15.81 4.47 -18.61
CA GLY A 458 -15.87 3.74 -17.36
C GLY A 458 -16.73 2.50 -17.51
N TYR A 459 -16.22 1.41 -16.94
CA TYR A 459 -16.95 0.17 -16.72
C TYR A 459 -18.32 0.50 -16.11
N ARG A 460 -19.37 0.50 -16.95
CA ARG A 460 -20.75 0.40 -16.49
C ARG A 460 -21.05 -1.08 -16.41
N GLU A 461 -21.21 -1.59 -15.20
CA GLU A 461 -21.86 -2.87 -14.95
C GLU A 461 -23.20 -2.91 -15.70
N GLU A 462 -23.29 -3.75 -16.73
CA GLU A 462 -24.57 -4.20 -17.25
C GLU A 462 -25.05 -5.37 -16.38
N ALA A 463 -26.13 -5.12 -15.65
CA ALA A 463 -26.90 -6.11 -14.93
C ALA A 463 -27.41 -7.22 -15.87
N PRO A 464 -27.51 -8.48 -15.40
CA PRO A 464 -27.91 -9.61 -16.23
C PRO A 464 -29.40 -9.52 -16.58
N ARG A 465 -29.72 -9.58 -17.87
CA ARG A 465 -31.11 -9.75 -18.34
C ARG A 465 -31.44 -11.23 -18.60
N PRO A 466 -32.73 -11.59 -18.46
CA PRO A 466 -33.18 -12.93 -18.13
C PRO A 466 -33.31 -13.84 -19.36
N GLY A 467 -33.30 -15.14 -19.08
CA GLY A 467 -33.32 -16.21 -20.05
C GLY A 467 -34.48 -16.18 -21.04
N THR A 468 -34.16 -16.53 -22.28
CA THR A 468 -35.11 -16.95 -23.30
C THR A 468 -35.28 -18.46 -23.26
N ALA A 469 -36.52 -18.85 -22.99
CA ALA A 469 -37.07 -20.17 -23.25
C ALA A 469 -37.29 -20.42 -24.75
N ALA A 470 -37.72 -21.66 -25.04
CA ALA A 470 -38.10 -22.29 -26.31
C ALA A 470 -36.90 -22.94 -27.02
N GLU A 471 -36.91 -24.23 -27.36
CA GLU A 471 -37.99 -25.18 -27.67
C GLU A 471 -37.53 -26.62 -27.43
#